data_AF-A0A8B3DB32-F1
#
_entry.id   AF-A0A8B3DB32-F1
#
_cell.length_a   1.000
_cell.length_b   1.000
_cell.length_c   1.000
_cell.angle_alpha   90.00
_cell.angle_beta   90.00
_cell.angle_gamma   90.00
#
_symmetry.space_group_name_H-M   'P 1'
#
loop_
_entity.id
_entity.type
_entity.pdbx_description
1 polymer ?
#
loop_
_entity_poly.entity_id
_entity_poly.type
_entity_poly.pdbx_seq_one_letter_code
_entity_poly.pdbx_strand_id
1 'polypeptide(L)'
;INIGLTSQDKEDKEDREEKESLSTPLSDSRVREIKNNTKILFIDDDTRFKVVKILNKSGWVNSKLVKDIDSLDCHDVLESDIIFVDVQGVGVELNFKEEGLGLASALKDKYPQKKIIIYSAEQKGDRFHEALRKVDDFLAKDVDPYQFTSLVEK
;
A
#
# COMPACT_ATOMS: atom_id res chain seq x y z
N ILE A 1 21.64 47.31 44.81
CA ILE A 1 21.73 46.87 43.41
C ILE A 1 21.47 45.38 43.41
N ASN A 2 20.28 44.98 42.97
CA ASN A 2 19.79 43.61 42.96
C ASN A 2 20.06 43.05 41.56
N ILE A 3 20.98 42.09 41.42
CA ILE A 3 21.24 41.41 40.14
C ILE A 3 20.44 40.12 40.12
N GLY A 4 19.37 40.13 39.32
CA GLY A 4 18.48 38.99 39.13
C GLY A 4 19.17 37.83 38.43
N LEU A 5 18.94 36.63 38.95
CA LEU A 5 19.18 35.37 38.25
C LEU A 5 18.27 35.33 37.01
N THR A 6 18.86 35.23 35.83
CA THR A 6 18.17 35.10 34.55
C THR A 6 17.69 33.67 34.33
N SER A 7 16.43 33.54 33.93
CA SER A 7 15.67 32.30 33.70
C SER A 7 16.10 31.48 32.46
N GLN A 8 17.36 31.54 32.03
CA GLN A 8 17.79 30.91 30.76
C GLN A 8 18.42 29.51 30.90
N ASP A 9 18.62 28.98 32.11
CA ASP A 9 19.30 27.67 32.30
C ASP A 9 18.33 26.49 32.56
N LYS A 10 17.03 26.63 32.27
CA LYS A 10 16.03 25.58 32.53
C LYS A 10 15.27 25.06 31.31
N GLU A 11 15.36 25.70 30.15
CA GLU A 11 14.67 25.25 28.93
C GLU A 11 15.52 24.31 28.04
N ASP A 12 16.84 24.21 28.27
CA ASP A 12 17.73 23.39 27.42
C ASP A 12 17.77 21.88 27.75
N LYS A 13 16.89 21.39 28.65
CA LYS A 13 16.87 19.97 29.06
C LYS A 13 15.64 19.17 28.61
N GLU A 14 14.54 19.81 28.23
CA GLU A 14 13.34 19.11 27.77
C GLU A 14 13.26 19.00 26.24
N ASP A 15 14.00 19.82 25.49
CA ASP A 15 14.00 19.80 24.01
C ASP A 15 14.95 18.77 23.37
N ARG A 16 15.58 17.89 24.17
CA ARG A 16 16.59 16.92 23.69
C ARG A 16 16.11 15.48 23.51
N GLU A 17 14.88 15.12 23.89
CA GLU A 17 14.40 13.73 23.80
C GLU A 17 13.43 13.44 22.63
N GLU A 18 12.98 14.44 21.87
CA GLU A 18 11.94 14.22 20.85
C GLU A 18 12.43 14.21 19.39
N LYS A 19 13.74 14.25 19.14
CA LYS A 19 14.31 14.31 17.76
C LYS A 19 15.29 13.20 17.40
N GLU A 20 15.07 11.99 17.94
CA GLU A 20 15.85 10.82 17.52
C GLU A 20 14.98 9.55 17.41
N SER A 21 13.87 9.62 16.66
CA SER A 21 13.16 8.42 16.18
C SER A 21 13.56 8.03 14.74
N LEU A 22 14.80 8.34 14.35
CA LEU A 22 15.36 7.87 13.09
C LEU A 22 15.79 6.40 13.19
N SER A 23 14.90 5.54 12.69
CA SER A 23 15.18 4.29 11.96
C SER A 23 16.23 3.34 12.57
N THR A 24 15.91 2.72 13.70
CA THR A 24 16.48 1.39 13.97
C THR A 24 15.90 0.40 12.95
N PRO A 25 16.71 -0.43 12.27
CA PRO A 25 16.21 -1.50 11.41
C PRO A 25 15.22 -2.36 12.19
N LEU A 26 14.05 -2.63 11.61
CA LEU A 26 13.07 -3.52 12.22
C LEU A 26 13.73 -4.88 12.49
N SER A 27 13.52 -5.43 13.68
CA SER A 27 14.01 -6.78 13.98
C SER A 27 13.37 -7.80 13.05
N ASP A 28 14.11 -8.86 12.69
CA ASP A 28 13.61 -9.94 11.84
C ASP A 28 12.32 -10.59 12.34
N SER A 29 12.09 -10.58 13.67
CA SER A 29 10.85 -11.07 14.26
C SER A 29 9.68 -10.12 13.99
N ARG A 30 9.91 -8.80 14.09
CA ARG A 30 8.89 -7.80 13.82
C ARG A 30 8.53 -7.74 12.35
N VAL A 31 9.52 -7.84 11.45
CA VAL A 31 9.26 -7.92 10.00
C VAL A 31 8.41 -9.14 9.66
N ARG A 32 8.71 -10.31 10.24
CA ARG A 32 7.90 -11.52 10.05
C ARG A 32 6.48 -11.36 10.58
N GLU A 33 6.31 -10.75 11.75
CA GLU A 33 5.00 -10.49 12.34
C GLU A 33 4.15 -9.60 11.43
N ILE A 34 4.72 -8.51 10.91
CA ILE A 34 4.04 -7.62 9.95
C ILE A 34 3.59 -8.42 8.74
N LYS A 35 4.49 -9.16 8.10
CA LYS A 35 4.18 -9.96 6.90
C LYS A 35 3.10 -11.03 7.14
N ASN A 36 3.08 -11.62 8.33
CA ASN A 36 2.09 -12.64 8.71
C ASN A 36 0.73 -12.06 9.08
N ASN A 37 0.63 -10.78 9.40
CA ASN A 37 -0.62 -10.13 9.79
C ASN A 37 -1.22 -9.30 8.66
N THR A 38 -0.41 -8.82 7.72
CA THR A 38 -0.88 -8.08 6.55
C THR A 38 -1.62 -8.97 5.56
N LYS A 39 -2.85 -8.59 5.21
CA LYS A 39 -3.68 -9.23 4.19
C LYS A 39 -3.60 -8.44 2.87
N ILE A 40 -3.26 -9.15 1.79
CA ILE A 40 -3.07 -8.58 0.46
C ILE A 40 -4.11 -9.14 -0.50
N LEU A 41 -4.84 -8.26 -1.18
CA LEU A 41 -5.78 -8.62 -2.25
C LEU A 41 -5.23 -8.19 -3.61
N PHE A 42 -5.33 -9.08 -4.57
CA PHE A 42 -5.14 -8.80 -5.99
C PHE A 42 -6.49 -8.89 -6.68
N ILE A 43 -6.84 -7.84 -7.42
CA ILE A 43 -7.99 -7.80 -8.32
C ILE A 43 -7.43 -7.75 -9.73
N ASP A 44 -7.43 -8.89 -10.40
CA ASP A 44 -6.81 -9.11 -11.71
C ASP A 44 -7.57 -10.24 -12.42
N ASP A 45 -8.08 -9.96 -13.62
CA ASP A 45 -8.84 -10.94 -14.41
C ASP A 45 -7.95 -12.06 -14.97
N ASP A 46 -6.62 -11.82 -15.06
CA ASP A 46 -5.63 -12.82 -15.44
C ASP A 46 -5.21 -13.70 -14.26
N THR A 47 -5.75 -14.93 -14.25
CA THR A 47 -5.43 -15.94 -13.23
C THR A 47 -4.04 -16.56 -13.36
N ARG A 48 -3.24 -16.21 -14.37
CA ARG A 48 -1.87 -16.74 -14.56
C ARG A 48 -0.85 -16.07 -13.64
N PHE A 49 -1.32 -15.53 -12.54
CA PHE A 49 -0.58 -14.64 -11.67
C PHE A 49 0.62 -15.31 -11.00
N LYS A 50 1.84 -14.94 -11.43
CA LYS A 50 3.10 -15.45 -10.87
C LYS A 50 3.51 -14.74 -9.58
N VAL A 51 3.05 -13.51 -9.36
CA VAL A 51 3.49 -12.66 -8.25
C VAL A 51 2.97 -13.12 -6.89
N VAL A 52 1.77 -13.71 -6.78
CA VAL A 52 1.33 -14.37 -5.52
C VAL A 52 2.31 -15.46 -5.08
N LYS A 53 2.86 -16.26 -6.02
CA LYS A 53 3.86 -17.28 -5.70
C LYS A 53 5.18 -16.67 -5.22
N ILE A 54 5.56 -15.53 -5.81
CA ILE A 54 6.74 -14.77 -5.41
C ILE A 54 6.53 -14.20 -4.00
N LEU A 55 5.36 -13.62 -3.74
CA LEU A 55 5.01 -13.03 -2.46
C LEU A 55 5.02 -14.04 -1.31
N ASN A 56 4.41 -15.20 -1.54
CA ASN A 56 4.41 -16.29 -0.58
C ASN A 56 5.85 -16.73 -0.26
N LYS A 57 6.75 -16.75 -1.26
CA LYS A 57 8.18 -17.04 -1.03
C LYS A 57 8.90 -15.92 -0.26
N SER A 58 8.46 -14.67 -0.40
CA SER A 58 8.98 -13.51 0.32
C SER A 58 8.37 -13.32 1.73
N GLY A 59 7.52 -14.25 2.18
CA GLY A 59 6.92 -14.28 3.52
C GLY A 59 5.53 -13.64 3.64
N TRP A 60 4.96 -13.14 2.56
CA TRP A 60 3.61 -12.55 2.55
C TRP A 60 2.57 -13.63 2.31
N VAL A 61 2.22 -14.34 3.38
CA VAL A 61 1.42 -15.58 3.30
C VAL A 61 -0.08 -15.36 3.13
N ASN A 62 -0.60 -14.19 3.51
CA ASN A 62 -2.03 -13.86 3.40
C ASN A 62 -2.32 -13.07 2.13
N SER A 63 -2.05 -13.68 0.97
CA SER A 63 -2.37 -13.08 -0.33
C SER A 63 -3.53 -13.81 -1.01
N LYS A 64 -4.49 -13.06 -1.53
CA LYS A 64 -5.66 -13.58 -2.27
C LYS A 64 -5.73 -12.93 -3.65
N LEU A 65 -6.14 -13.71 -4.65
CA LEU A 65 -6.44 -13.22 -6.00
C LEU A 65 -7.93 -13.43 -6.28
N VAL A 66 -8.59 -12.38 -6.76
CA VAL A 66 -9.95 -12.41 -7.29
C VAL A 66 -9.95 -11.83 -8.70
N LYS A 67 -10.88 -12.28 -9.54
CA LYS A 67 -10.98 -11.81 -10.93
C LYS A 67 -11.56 -10.40 -11.03
N ASP A 68 -12.61 -10.15 -10.26
CA ASP A 68 -13.25 -8.85 -10.13
C ASP A 68 -13.97 -8.81 -8.77
N ILE A 69 -14.56 -7.66 -8.43
CA ILE A 69 -15.41 -7.50 -7.25
C ILE A 69 -16.79 -6.95 -7.64
N ASP A 70 -17.82 -7.44 -6.96
CA ASP A 70 -19.21 -7.04 -7.18
C ASP A 70 -19.65 -5.86 -6.30
N SER A 71 -18.84 -5.50 -5.31
CA SER A 71 -19.10 -4.46 -4.31
C SER A 71 -17.80 -3.91 -3.75
N LEU A 72 -17.75 -2.60 -3.53
CA LEU A 72 -16.66 -1.98 -2.78
C LEU A 72 -16.62 -2.44 -1.32
N ASP A 73 -17.69 -3.07 -0.81
CA ASP A 73 -17.80 -3.57 0.57
C ASP A 73 -17.78 -5.11 0.63
N CYS A 74 -17.32 -5.77 -0.43
CA CYS A 74 -17.18 -7.22 -0.39
C CYS A 74 -16.18 -7.62 0.71
N HIS A 75 -16.36 -8.83 1.22
CA HIS A 75 -15.56 -9.35 2.33
C HIS A 75 -14.05 -9.24 2.06
N ASP A 76 -13.63 -9.51 0.83
CA ASP A 76 -12.22 -9.48 0.43
C ASP A 76 -11.61 -8.08 0.51
N VAL A 77 -12.34 -7.04 0.13
CA VAL A 77 -11.87 -5.65 0.25
C VAL A 77 -11.81 -5.23 1.72
N LEU A 78 -12.83 -5.58 2.50
CA LEU A 78 -12.90 -5.19 3.91
C LEU A 78 -11.76 -5.78 4.74
N GLU A 79 -11.45 -7.06 4.52
CA GLU A 79 -10.40 -7.76 5.26
C GLU A 79 -8.99 -7.37 4.84
N SER A 80 -8.79 -6.84 3.64
CA SER A 80 -7.44 -6.60 3.11
C SER A 80 -6.86 -5.27 3.57
N ASP A 81 -5.58 -5.26 3.90
CA ASP A 81 -4.84 -4.05 4.26
C ASP A 81 -4.30 -3.35 3.00
N ILE A 82 -3.90 -4.16 2.02
CA ILE A 82 -3.26 -3.73 0.78
C ILE A 82 -4.01 -4.34 -0.41
N ILE A 83 -4.36 -3.52 -1.38
CA ILE A 83 -5.13 -3.92 -2.56
C ILE A 83 -4.37 -3.53 -3.82
N PHE A 84 -4.01 -4.52 -4.61
CA PHE A 84 -3.46 -4.37 -5.95
C PHE A 84 -4.58 -4.49 -6.98
N VAL A 85 -4.71 -3.49 -7.83
CA VAL A 85 -5.77 -3.41 -8.85
C VAL A 85 -5.12 -3.39 -10.22
N ASP A 86 -5.42 -4.37 -11.07
CA ASP A 86 -5.04 -4.27 -12.48
C ASP A 86 -5.79 -3.13 -13.16
N VAL A 87 -5.23 -2.58 -14.23
CA VAL A 87 -5.88 -1.51 -14.99
C VAL A 87 -6.99 -2.04 -15.89
N GLN A 88 -6.77 -3.21 -16.50
CA GLN A 88 -7.66 -3.78 -17.51
C GLN A 88 -8.46 -4.95 -16.94
N GLY A 89 -9.69 -5.12 -17.44
CA GLY A 89 -10.51 -6.31 -17.19
C GLY A 89 -11.16 -6.40 -15.81
N VAL A 90 -10.93 -5.42 -14.93
CA VAL A 90 -11.46 -5.38 -13.56
C VAL A 90 -12.29 -4.12 -13.30
N GLY A 91 -13.11 -4.12 -12.24
CA GLY A 91 -14.09 -3.06 -11.98
C GLY A 91 -15.30 -3.09 -12.94
N VAL A 92 -15.40 -4.13 -13.77
CA VAL A 92 -16.42 -4.26 -14.80
C VAL A 92 -17.75 -4.66 -14.17
N GLU A 93 -17.74 -5.53 -13.15
CA GLU A 93 -18.96 -5.93 -12.43
C GLU A 93 -19.67 -4.74 -11.76
N LEU A 94 -18.90 -3.73 -11.34
CA LEU A 94 -19.40 -2.48 -10.78
C LEU A 94 -19.72 -1.40 -11.83
N ASN A 95 -19.57 -1.72 -13.13
CA ASN A 95 -19.78 -0.83 -14.27
C ASN A 95 -18.87 0.41 -14.27
N PHE A 96 -17.63 0.30 -13.78
CA PHE A 96 -16.65 1.38 -13.94
C PHE A 96 -16.24 1.48 -15.40
N LYS A 97 -16.48 2.64 -16.02
CA LYS A 97 -16.09 2.91 -17.42
C LYS A 97 -14.58 2.92 -17.63
N GLU A 98 -13.85 3.26 -16.58
CA GLU A 98 -12.39 3.34 -16.56
C GLU A 98 -11.79 2.07 -15.93
N GLU A 99 -12.59 1.01 -15.85
CA GLU A 99 -12.18 -0.31 -15.36
C GLU A 99 -11.43 -0.20 -14.03
N GLY A 100 -10.22 -0.74 -13.96
CA GLY A 100 -9.41 -0.78 -12.76
C GLY A 100 -8.97 0.58 -12.23
N LEU A 101 -8.86 1.60 -13.09
CA LEU A 101 -8.53 2.96 -12.65
C LEU A 101 -9.70 3.58 -11.88
N GLY A 102 -10.91 3.40 -12.40
CA GLY A 102 -12.14 3.82 -11.72
C GLY A 102 -12.35 3.09 -10.40
N LEU A 103 -12.13 1.76 -10.41
CA LEU A 103 -12.21 0.93 -9.21
C LEU A 103 -11.18 1.37 -8.15
N ALA A 104 -9.91 1.56 -8.53
CA ALA A 104 -8.85 1.95 -7.61
C ALA A 104 -9.12 3.34 -6.98
N SER A 105 -9.59 4.30 -7.79
CA SER A 105 -10.01 5.61 -7.27
C SER A 105 -11.15 5.47 -6.27
N ALA A 106 -12.19 4.71 -6.60
CA ALA A 106 -13.35 4.54 -5.73
C ALA A 106 -13.00 3.83 -4.41
N LEU A 107 -12.13 2.82 -4.46
CA LEU A 107 -11.60 2.15 -3.27
C LEU A 107 -10.81 3.11 -2.39
N LYS A 108 -9.95 3.95 -2.97
CA LYS A 108 -9.14 4.89 -2.21
C LYS A 108 -9.98 6.01 -1.60
N ASP A 109 -10.96 6.53 -2.34
CA ASP A 109 -11.89 7.55 -1.84
C ASP A 109 -12.73 7.02 -0.67
N LYS A 110 -13.13 5.73 -0.71
CA LYS A 110 -13.92 5.09 0.35
C LYS A 110 -13.08 4.62 1.55
N TYR A 111 -11.88 4.12 1.29
CA TYR A 111 -10.98 3.53 2.29
C TYR A 111 -9.59 4.18 2.25
N PRO A 112 -9.47 5.46 2.64
CA PRO A 112 -8.21 6.20 2.54
C PRO A 112 -7.07 5.58 3.35
N GLN A 113 -7.39 4.83 4.41
CA GLN A 113 -6.43 4.13 5.26
C GLN A 113 -5.85 2.85 4.65
N LYS A 114 -6.53 2.25 3.66
CA LYS A 114 -6.03 1.06 2.96
C LYS A 114 -5.00 1.48 1.93
N LYS A 115 -3.98 0.64 1.70
CA LYS A 115 -2.97 0.88 0.67
C LYS A 115 -3.50 0.36 -0.66
N ILE A 116 -3.78 1.26 -1.60
CA ILE A 116 -4.30 0.93 -2.93
C ILE A 116 -3.19 1.17 -3.95
N ILE A 117 -2.87 0.14 -4.73
CA ILE A 117 -1.75 0.15 -5.67
C ILE A 117 -2.26 -0.29 -7.02
N ILE A 118 -2.02 0.53 -8.05
CA ILE A 118 -2.30 0.13 -9.42
C ILE A 118 -1.16 -0.77 -9.89
N TYR A 119 -1.50 -1.90 -10.52
CA TYR A 119 -0.52 -2.90 -10.91
C TYR A 119 -0.78 -3.45 -12.31
N SER A 120 -0.01 -2.99 -13.32
CA SER A 120 -0.30 -3.28 -14.74
C SER A 120 0.91 -3.58 -15.62
N ALA A 121 0.72 -4.47 -16.62
CA ALA A 121 1.74 -4.84 -17.60
C ALA A 121 1.79 -3.81 -18.72
N GLU A 122 0.69 -3.08 -18.92
CA GLU A 122 0.56 -2.04 -19.91
C GLU A 122 1.19 -0.74 -19.38
N GLN A 123 2.42 -0.49 -19.78
CA GLN A 123 3.12 0.76 -19.43
C GLN A 123 2.64 1.96 -20.26
N LYS A 124 1.67 1.81 -21.16
CA LYS A 124 1.28 2.82 -22.18
C LYS A 124 -0.14 3.38 -22.04
N GLY A 125 -0.93 2.91 -21.08
CA GLY A 125 -2.24 3.51 -20.76
C GLY A 125 -2.06 4.95 -20.25
N ASP A 126 -3.09 5.78 -20.42
CA ASP A 126 -3.06 7.23 -20.17
C ASP A 126 -2.58 7.55 -18.74
N ARG A 127 -1.28 7.80 -18.58
CA ARG A 127 -0.58 7.99 -17.30
C ARG A 127 -1.01 9.27 -16.58
N PHE A 128 -1.95 10.02 -17.15
CA PHE A 128 -2.52 11.25 -16.61
C PHE A 128 -3.89 11.05 -15.96
N HIS A 129 -4.32 9.80 -15.75
CA HIS A 129 -5.57 9.52 -15.05
C HIS A 129 -5.52 10.01 -13.60
N GLU A 130 -6.61 10.65 -13.12
CA GLU A 130 -6.72 11.15 -11.75
C GLU A 130 -6.45 10.05 -10.69
N ALA A 131 -6.81 8.81 -11.00
CA ALA A 131 -6.54 7.65 -10.16
C ALA A 131 -5.06 7.53 -9.77
N LEU A 132 -4.12 7.79 -10.70
CA LEU A 132 -2.67 7.75 -10.44
C LEU A 132 -2.20 8.84 -9.47
N ARG A 133 -3.00 9.89 -9.25
CA ARG A 133 -2.73 10.94 -8.25
C ARG A 133 -3.34 10.62 -6.89
N LYS A 134 -4.29 9.69 -6.82
CA LYS A 134 -5.03 9.33 -5.61
C LYS A 134 -4.47 8.08 -4.93
N VAL A 135 -4.12 7.06 -5.71
CA VAL A 135 -3.61 5.80 -5.20
C VAL A 135 -2.23 5.97 -4.56
N ASP A 136 -1.85 5.02 -3.70
CA ASP A 136 -0.62 5.11 -2.92
C ASP A 136 0.62 4.80 -3.74
N ASP A 137 0.52 3.94 -4.77
CA ASP A 137 1.64 3.62 -5.64
C ASP A 137 1.22 3.02 -7.00
N PHE A 138 2.18 2.89 -7.91
CA PHE A 138 2.05 2.19 -9.18
C PHE A 138 3.20 1.19 -9.35
N LEU A 139 2.87 -0.06 -9.70
CA LEU A 139 3.83 -1.12 -9.89
C LEU A 139 3.63 -1.80 -11.24
N ALA A 140 4.68 -1.90 -12.07
CA ALA A 140 4.54 -2.61 -13.35
C ALA A 140 4.53 -4.14 -13.12
N LYS A 141 3.74 -4.92 -13.89
CA LYS A 141 3.64 -6.39 -13.69
C LYS A 141 4.91 -7.16 -14.06
N ASP A 142 5.80 -6.54 -14.82
CA ASP A 142 7.07 -7.08 -15.29
C ASP A 142 8.24 -6.81 -14.34
N VAL A 143 7.98 -6.11 -13.23
CA VAL A 143 9.01 -5.81 -12.23
C VAL A 143 9.55 -7.05 -11.54
N ASP A 144 10.81 -6.97 -11.16
CA ASP A 144 11.46 -8.00 -10.35
C ASP A 144 10.72 -8.17 -9.01
N PRO A 145 10.51 -9.42 -8.54
CA PRO A 145 10.10 -9.77 -7.17
C PRO A 145 10.57 -8.83 -6.04
N TYR A 146 11.80 -8.34 -6.14
CA TYR A 146 12.41 -7.45 -5.16
C TYR A 146 11.71 -6.09 -5.05
N GLN A 147 11.26 -5.53 -6.18
CA GLN A 147 10.55 -4.25 -6.19
C GLN A 147 9.18 -4.35 -5.51
N PHE A 148 8.50 -5.48 -5.68
CA PHE A 148 7.25 -5.76 -4.98
C PHE A 148 7.47 -5.72 -3.46
N THR A 149 8.48 -6.44 -2.98
CA THR A 149 8.77 -6.54 -1.54
C THR A 149 9.05 -5.16 -0.93
N SER A 150 9.83 -4.32 -1.63
CA SER A 150 10.15 -2.97 -1.19
C SER A 150 8.93 -2.05 -1.07
N LEU A 151 7.90 -2.28 -1.88
CA LEU A 151 6.68 -1.47 -1.90
C LEU A 151 5.75 -1.85 -0.74
N VAL A 152 5.67 -3.14 -0.38
CA VAL A 152 4.81 -3.60 0.71
C VAL A 152 5.42 -3.37 2.09
N GLU A 153 6.75 -3.28 2.20
CA GLU A 153 7.46 -3.04 3.47
C GLU A 153 7.49 -1.57 3.93
N LYS A 154 7.06 -0.62 3.09
CA LYS A 154 6.95 0.82 3.41
C LYS A 154 5.55 1.21 3.81
#